data_AF-A0AAU8D6J8-F1
#
_entry.id   AF-A0AAU8D6J8-F1
#
_cell.length_a   1.000
_cell.length_b   1.000
_cell.length_c   1.000
_cell.angle_alpha   90.00
_cell.angle_beta   90.00
_cell.angle_gamma   90.00
#
_symmetry.space_group_name_H-M   'P 1'
#
loop_
_entity.id
_entity.type
_entity.pdbx_description
1 polymer ?
#
loop_
_entity_poly.entity_id
_entity_poly.type
_entity_poly.pdbx_seq_one_letter_code
_entity_poly.pdbx_strand_id
1 'polypeptide(L)' 'MSSNLPLAVDIADTVARAKEKHSPVDVHAKAKELHEAYPDADATHSDIAEVLLDETKDAGVQEGDGRPGRK' A
#
# COMPACT_ATOMS: atom_id res chain seq x y z
N MET A 1 6.32 -1.02 -23.27
CA MET A 1 5.05 -1.53 -22.71
C MET A 1 4.91 -0.90 -21.35
N SER A 2 3.81 -0.22 -21.08
CA SER A 2 3.64 0.58 -19.86
C SER A 2 3.43 -0.32 -18.64
N SER A 3 4.52 -0.63 -17.92
CA SER A 3 4.57 -1.54 -16.77
C SER A 3 3.93 -1.01 -15.49
N ASN A 4 3.23 0.13 -15.53
CA ASN A 4 2.73 0.82 -14.34
C ASN A 4 1.29 0.43 -13.94
N LEU A 5 0.54 -0.20 -14.85
CA LEU A 5 -0.80 -0.74 -14.57
C LEU A 5 -0.84 -1.82 -13.48
N PRO A 6 0.07 -2.83 -13.45
CA PRO A 6 -0.01 -3.90 -12.45
C PRO A 6 0.24 -3.43 -11.02
N LEU A 7 1.16 -2.48 -10.80
CA LEU A 7 1.42 -1.91 -9.48
C LEU A 7 0.18 -1.21 -8.90
N ALA A 8 -0.48 -0.36 -9.69
CA ALA A 8 -1.68 0.34 -9.26
C ALA A 8 -2.84 -0.63 -8.93
N VAL A 9 -2.98 -1.71 -9.70
CA VAL A 9 -3.99 -2.75 -9.45
C VAL A 9 -3.73 -3.47 -8.13
N ASP A 10 -2.48 -3.82 -7.83
CA ASP A 10 -2.13 -4.51 -6.59
C ASP A 10 -2.28 -3.61 -5.35
N ILE A 11 -2.03 -2.31 -5.49
CA ILE A 11 -2.33 -1.32 -4.44
C ILE A 11 -3.84 -1.33 -4.15
N ALA A 12 -4.68 -1.18 -5.18
CA ALA A 12 -6.12 -1.17 -5.05
C ALA A 12 -6.68 -2.49 -4.48
N ASP A 13 -6.17 -3.64 -4.93
CA ASP A 13 -6.56 -4.97 -4.40
C ASP A 13 -6.20 -5.11 -2.92
N THR A 14 -5.03 -4.61 -2.53
CA THR A 14 -4.62 -4.62 -1.11
C THR A 14 -5.59 -3.83 -0.24
N VAL A 15 -5.93 -2.61 -0.65
CA VAL A 15 -6.87 -1.76 0.11
C VAL A 15 -8.27 -2.38 0.13
N ALA A 16 -8.74 -2.92 -1.00
CA ALA A 16 -10.04 -3.59 -1.08
C ALA A 16 -10.13 -4.79 -0.13
N ARG A 17 -9.11 -5.64 -0.10
CA ARG A 17 -9.03 -6.80 0.82
C ARG A 17 -8.96 -6.37 2.27
N ALA A 18 -8.19 -5.33 2.58
CA ALA A 18 -8.07 -4.82 3.93
C ALA A 18 -9.41 -4.24 4.43
N LYS A 19 -10.12 -3.51 3.56
CA LYS A 19 -11.47 -3.03 3.80
C LYS A 19 -12.46 -4.16 4.06
N GLU A 20 -12.48 -5.18 3.18
CA GLU A 20 -13.36 -6.34 3.33
C GLU A 20 -13.12 -7.08 4.66
N LYS A 21 -11.85 -7.22 5.04
CA LYS A 21 -11.45 -7.92 6.26
C LYS A 21 -11.45 -7.04 7.51
N HIS A 22 -11.81 -5.76 7.38
CA HIS A 22 -11.63 -4.74 8.43
C HIS A 22 -10.24 -4.83 9.11
N SER A 23 -9.23 -5.14 8.31
CA SER A 23 -7.87 -5.39 8.80
C SER A 23 -7.01 -4.16 8.56
N PRO A 24 -6.14 -3.81 9.51
CA PRO A 24 -5.24 -2.69 9.31
C PRO A 24 -4.21 -2.99 8.21
N VAL A 25 -3.77 -1.94 7.50
CA VAL A 25 -2.73 -2.04 6.45
C VAL A 25 -1.43 -1.40 6.92
N ASP A 26 -0.38 -2.19 7.09
CA ASP A 26 0.97 -1.65 7.28
C ASP A 26 1.49 -1.10 5.95
N VAL A 27 1.28 0.21 5.75
CA VAL A 27 1.60 0.93 4.52
C VAL A 27 3.08 0.80 4.17
N HIS A 28 3.98 0.88 5.16
CA HIS A 28 5.42 0.83 4.90
C HIS A 28 5.91 -0.57 4.55
N ALA A 29 5.43 -1.59 5.27
CA ALA A 29 5.75 -2.99 4.96
C ALA A 29 5.21 -3.35 3.57
N LYS A 30 3.97 -2.94 3.26
CA LYS A 30 3.34 -3.26 1.98
C LYS A 30 3.95 -2.52 0.80
N ALA A 31 4.27 -1.24 0.97
CA ALA A 31 4.97 -0.48 -0.04
C ALA A 31 6.34 -1.08 -0.36
N LYS A 32 7.02 -1.63 0.65
CA LYS A 32 8.29 -2.35 0.45
C LYS A 32 8.08 -3.63 -0.38
N GLU A 33 7.11 -4.46 -0.01
CA GLU A 33 6.76 -5.67 -0.79
C GLU A 33 6.45 -5.36 -2.25
N LEU A 34 5.66 -4.30 -2.49
CA LEU A 34 5.29 -3.90 -3.85
C LEU A 34 6.47 -3.32 -4.63
N HIS A 35 7.34 -2.52 -3.99
CA HIS A 35 8.53 -2.00 -4.64
C HIS A 35 9.51 -3.13 -5.04
N GLU A 36 9.66 -4.14 -4.19
CA GLU A 36 10.48 -5.33 -4.48
C GLU A 36 9.84 -6.24 -5.56
N ALA A 37 8.51 -6.32 -5.61
CA ALA A 37 7.78 -7.09 -6.63
C ALA A 37 7.79 -6.41 -8.01
N TYR A 38 7.93 -5.08 -8.06
CA TYR A 38 7.91 -4.28 -9.27
C TYR A 38 9.20 -3.44 -9.42
N PRO A 39 10.38 -4.09 -9.59
CA PRO A 39 11.66 -3.37 -9.69
C PRO A 39 11.78 -2.49 -10.94
N ASP A 40 10.98 -2.78 -11.98
CA ASP A 40 10.93 -2.01 -13.23
C ASP A 40 9.87 -0.89 -13.20
N ALA A 41 9.13 -0.72 -12.09
CA ALA A 41 8.17 0.37 -11.96
C ALA A 41 8.90 1.71 -11.74
N ASP A 42 8.43 2.75 -12.44
CA ASP A 42 8.87 4.13 -12.28
C ASP A 42 8.21 4.78 -11.04
N ALA A 43 8.18 4.03 -9.94
CA ALA A 43 7.57 4.43 -8.68
C ALA A 43 8.52 4.06 -7.54
N THR A 44 8.89 5.04 -6.74
CA THR A 44 9.72 4.81 -5.57
C THR A 44 8.91 4.17 -4.45
N HIS A 45 9.61 3.57 -3.47
CA HIS A 45 8.97 3.11 -2.23
C HIS A 45 8.09 4.18 -1.57
N SER A 46 8.55 5.44 -1.60
CA SER A 46 7.80 6.58 -1.03
C SER A 46 6.54 6.88 -1.82
N ASP A 47 6.59 6.86 -3.15
CA ASP A 47 5.41 7.08 -3.99
C ASP A 47 4.36 5.99 -3.74
N ILE A 48 4.79 4.73 -3.66
CA ILE A 48 3.91 3.59 -3.39
C ILE A 48 3.28 3.71 -2.00
N ALA A 49 4.06 4.13 -1.00
CA ALA A 49 3.57 4.33 0.36
C ALA A 49 2.56 5.48 0.44
N GLU A 50 2.79 6.58 -0.26
CA GLU A 50 1.86 7.72 -0.31
C GLU A 50 0.52 7.32 -0.94
N VAL A 51 0.56 6.62 -2.08
CA VAL A 51 -0.67 6.14 -2.73
C VAL A 51 -1.41 5.13 -1.85
N LEU A 52 -0.72 4.17 -1.23
CA LEU A 52 -1.35 3.23 -0.28
C LEU A 52 -1.98 3.95 0.91
N LEU A 53 -1.31 4.98 1.44
CA LEU A 53 -1.82 5.77 2.56
C LEU A 53 -3.10 6.54 2.19
N ASP A 54 -3.12 7.15 1.02
CA ASP A 54 -4.30 7.91 0.57
C ASP A 54 -5.48 6.98 0.26
N GLU A 55 -5.23 5.89 -0.46
CA GLU A 55 -6.25 4.88 -0.76
C GLU A 55 -6.81 4.21 0.51
N THR A 56 -5.96 3.90 1.49
CA THR A 56 -6.42 3.33 2.78
C THR A 56 -7.28 4.29 3.57
N LYS A 57 -6.92 5.59 3.62
CA LYS A 57 -7.74 6.63 4.25
C LYS A 57 -9.09 6.80 3.55
N ASP A 58 -9.09 6.91 2.22
CA ASP A 58 -10.30 7.07 1.42
C ASP A 58 -11.22 5.85 1.55
N ALA A 59 -10.65 4.66 1.67
CA ALA A 59 -11.39 3.43 1.90
C ALA A 59 -11.95 3.29 3.32
N GLY A 60 -11.53 4.13 4.28
CA GLY A 60 -11.88 4.05 5.69
C GLY A 60 -11.20 2.90 6.43
N VAL A 61 -10.04 2.45 5.95
CA VAL A 61 -9.25 1.36 6.54
C VAL A 61 -8.27 1.96 7.54
N GLN A 62 -8.07 1.29 8.68
CA GLN A 62 -7.06 1.72 9.65
C GLN A 62 -5.65 1.48 9.09
N GLU A 63 -4.80 2.49 9.18
CA GLU A 63 -3.37 2.30 8.97
C GLU A 63 -2.86 1.37 10.08
N GLY A 64 -2.26 0.25 9.68
CA GLY A 64 -1.51 -0.62 10.55
C GLY A 64 -0.26 0.12 10.95
N ASP A 65 -0.32 0.78 12.10
CA ASP A 65 0.81 1.51 12.63
C ASP A 65 1.88 0.48 13.01
N GLY A 66 2.83 0.25 12.09
CA GLY A 66 4.04 -0.52 12.35
C GLY A 66 4.96 0.13 13.39
N ARG A 67 4.50 1.18 14.09
CA ARG A 67 5.21 1.77 15.23
C ARG A 67 4.91 0.97 16.49
N PRO A 68 5.93 0.55 17.26
CA PRO A 68 5.69 0.16 18.64
C PRO A 68 5.06 1.37 19.35
N GLY A 69 3.87 1.17 19.90
CA GLY A 69 3.06 2.23 20.49
C GLY A 69 3.92 3.16 21.35
N ARG A 70 3.89 4.46 21.03
CA ARG A 70 4.39 5.47 21.96
C ARG A 70 3.39 5.56 23.11
N LYS A 71 3.79 4.95 24.21
CA LYS A 71 3.16 4.97 25.53
C LYS A 71 3.20 6.36 26.15
#